data_AF-A0A8B6E3T6-F1
#
_entry.id   AF-A0A8B6E3T6-F1
#
_cell.length_a   1.000
_cell.length_b   1.000
_cell.length_c   1.000
_cell.angle_alpha   90.00
_cell.angle_beta   90.00
_cell.angle_gamma   90.00
#
_symmetry.space_group_name_H-M   'P 1'
#
loop_
_entity.id
_entity.type
_entity.pdbx_description
1 polymer ?
#
loop_
_entity_poly.entity_id
_entity_poly.type
_entity_poly.pdbx_seq_one_letter_code
_entity_poly.pdbx_strand_id
1 'polypeptide(L)'
;YLIIWINTIVTYCKGSGPGFPKIMIVLTHKDKLRANEVEQRRHEIFGEINNMFHQTSLMQHLVLDDKIFVNAHDKYDPEMTKIKAAIISESERQPTWGETLPKCFIPLELEFATLIRKGIPLITLEHLGKINALQPIRPLSETELKVFLKFQHSIGKLLYFDEHKLDDRIILSPTLLIDAFKSIVTDRRFCQGDAQREELWDVLGKKGVVSKLMIEQIWKKQKYKKFYKHKDYLLEVMTHLDILVEPKRYDLDRNRIPADFYYVASMVRVKDDFGYLQSADFTTRSIAIAFQSSSLMIPPALSFRFISYCLYVWAVKTYGDITRKCCSIGQGSLPLIRL
;
A
#
# COMPACT_ATOMS: atom_id res chain seq x y z
N TYR A 1 4.78 -0.25 -21.16
CA TYR A 1 4.92 -0.81 -19.80
C TYR A 1 5.85 0.02 -18.92
N LEU A 2 7.09 0.33 -19.34
CA LEU A 2 8.05 1.12 -18.55
C LEU A 2 7.53 2.53 -18.16
N ILE A 3 6.92 3.26 -19.10
CA ILE A 3 6.26 4.55 -18.85
C ILE A 3 5.24 4.47 -17.70
N ILE A 4 4.47 3.37 -17.62
CA ILE A 4 3.45 3.18 -16.58
C ILE A 4 4.12 3.07 -15.21
N TRP A 5 5.20 2.28 -15.09
CA TRP A 5 5.93 2.12 -13.84
C TRP A 5 6.58 3.42 -13.36
N ILE A 6 7.26 4.15 -14.25
CA ILE A 6 7.90 5.41 -13.89
C ILE A 6 6.85 6.44 -13.44
N ASN A 7 5.75 6.60 -14.20
CA ASN A 7 4.65 7.47 -13.79
C ASN A 7 4.03 7.03 -12.46
N THR A 8 3.92 5.72 -12.21
CA THR A 8 3.43 5.16 -10.95
C THR A 8 4.32 5.60 -9.80
N ILE A 9 5.63 5.35 -9.89
CA ILE A 9 6.61 5.69 -8.85
C ILE A 9 6.57 7.20 -8.58
N VAL A 10 6.66 8.02 -9.63
CA VAL A 10 6.60 9.49 -9.49
C VAL A 10 5.30 9.91 -8.82
N THR A 11 4.15 9.37 -9.25
CA THR A 11 2.84 9.74 -8.68
C THR A 11 2.74 9.43 -7.19
N TYR A 12 3.25 8.29 -6.73
CA TYR A 12 3.22 7.92 -5.31
C TYR A 12 4.33 8.59 -4.47
N CYS A 13 5.35 9.19 -5.09
CA CYS A 13 6.50 9.79 -4.40
C CYS A 13 6.64 11.31 -4.63
N LYS A 14 5.61 11.96 -5.18
CA LYS A 14 5.60 13.37 -5.64
C LYS A 14 6.00 14.43 -4.60
N GLY A 15 6.11 14.08 -3.32
CA GLY A 15 6.51 14.99 -2.24
C GLY A 15 8.01 15.25 -2.10
N SER A 16 8.87 14.61 -2.91
CA SER A 16 10.32 14.58 -2.67
C SER A 16 11.11 15.78 -3.25
N GLY A 17 10.43 16.72 -3.90
CA GLY A 17 11.04 17.89 -4.58
C GLY A 17 11.37 17.65 -6.07
N PRO A 18 11.77 18.70 -6.81
CA PRO A 18 12.13 18.59 -8.23
C PRO A 18 13.24 17.57 -8.45
N GLY A 19 13.09 16.69 -9.45
CA GLY A 19 14.09 15.65 -9.72
C GLY A 19 14.03 14.41 -8.82
N PHE A 20 13.12 14.37 -7.84
CA PHE A 20 12.95 13.24 -6.93
C PHE A 20 11.52 12.65 -7.00
N PRO A 21 11.35 11.32 -6.82
CA PRO A 21 12.39 10.35 -6.45
C PRO A 21 13.37 10.08 -7.60
N LYS A 22 14.55 9.55 -7.26
CA LYS A 22 15.50 9.01 -8.23
C LYS A 22 15.16 7.55 -8.52
N ILE A 23 15.14 7.20 -9.80
CA ILE A 23 14.71 5.92 -10.34
C ILE A 23 15.88 5.34 -11.12
N MET A 24 16.51 4.33 -10.54
CA MET A 24 17.52 3.52 -11.20
C MET A 24 16.85 2.41 -12.00
N ILE A 25 17.23 2.27 -13.26
CA ILE A 25 16.76 1.17 -14.12
C ILE A 25 17.84 0.10 -14.16
N VAL A 26 17.49 -1.10 -13.72
CA VAL A 26 18.38 -2.26 -13.71
C VAL A 26 17.82 -3.30 -14.66
N LEU A 27 18.58 -3.59 -15.73
CA LEU A 27 18.26 -4.71 -16.61
C LEU A 27 18.65 -6.01 -15.89
N THR A 28 17.81 -7.03 -16.03
CA THR A 28 18.01 -8.35 -15.39
C THR A 28 17.98 -9.44 -16.45
N HIS A 29 18.34 -10.67 -16.07
CA HIS A 29 18.43 -11.83 -16.96
C HIS A 29 19.59 -11.79 -17.96
N LYS A 30 20.73 -11.17 -17.57
CA LYS A 30 21.97 -11.19 -18.37
C LYS A 30 22.40 -12.62 -18.72
N ASP A 31 22.14 -13.57 -17.82
CA ASP A 31 22.40 -15.01 -17.97
C ASP A 31 21.65 -15.68 -19.13
N LYS A 32 20.59 -15.05 -19.65
CA LYS A 32 19.83 -15.57 -20.80
C LYS A 32 20.38 -15.14 -22.15
N LEU A 33 21.41 -14.29 -22.18
CA LEU A 33 22.04 -13.79 -23.39
C LEU A 33 23.43 -14.40 -23.58
N ARG A 34 23.89 -14.44 -24.83
CA ARG A 34 25.28 -14.77 -25.11
C ARG A 34 26.18 -13.59 -24.74
N ALA A 35 27.42 -13.86 -24.32
CA ALA A 35 28.34 -12.82 -23.84
C ALA A 35 28.55 -11.67 -24.85
N ASN A 36 28.54 -11.97 -26.15
CA ASN A 36 28.67 -10.98 -27.22
C ASN A 36 27.39 -10.15 -27.47
N GLU A 37 26.22 -10.62 -27.02
CA GLU A 37 24.94 -9.92 -27.19
C GLU A 37 24.64 -8.97 -26.03
N VAL A 38 25.24 -9.17 -24.85
CA VAL A 38 24.95 -8.40 -23.63
C VAL A 38 25.17 -6.91 -23.85
N GLU A 39 26.33 -6.51 -24.37
CA GLU A 39 26.66 -5.08 -24.53
C GLU A 39 25.87 -4.41 -25.65
N GLN A 40 25.60 -5.14 -26.73
CA GLN A 40 24.69 -4.66 -27.78
C GLN A 40 23.30 -4.41 -27.19
N ARG A 41 22.75 -5.40 -26.47
CA ARG A 41 21.41 -5.31 -25.89
C ARG A 41 21.30 -4.22 -24.82
N ARG A 42 22.37 -4.03 -24.04
CA ARG A 42 22.50 -2.91 -23.08
C ARG A 42 22.38 -1.57 -23.81
N HIS A 43 23.14 -1.37 -24.88
CA HIS A 43 23.11 -0.12 -25.65
C HIS A 43 21.74 0.14 -26.29
N GLU A 44 21.15 -0.88 -26.91
CA GLU A 44 19.82 -0.80 -27.53
C GLU A 44 18.78 -0.34 -26.51
N ILE A 45 18.64 -1.05 -25.39
CA ILE A 45 17.59 -0.79 -24.40
C ILE A 45 17.78 0.59 -23.75
N PHE A 46 19.00 0.96 -23.34
CA PHE A 46 19.24 2.27 -22.74
C PHE A 46 19.08 3.41 -23.76
N GLY A 47 19.38 3.17 -25.05
CA GLY A 47 19.10 4.10 -26.13
C GLY A 47 17.59 4.32 -26.31
N GLU A 48 16.79 3.25 -26.32
CA GLU A 48 15.33 3.32 -26.39
C GLU A 48 14.74 4.08 -25.18
N ILE A 49 15.24 3.81 -23.97
CA ILE A 49 14.82 4.52 -22.75
C ILE A 49 15.13 6.01 -22.87
N ASN A 50 16.34 6.37 -23.28
CA ASN A 50 16.71 7.77 -23.46
C ASN A 50 15.80 8.46 -24.49
N ASN A 51 15.59 7.84 -25.64
CA ASN A 51 14.69 8.37 -26.68
C ASN A 51 13.23 8.50 -26.17
N MET A 52 12.78 7.59 -25.32
CA MET A 52 11.43 7.63 -24.74
C MET A 52 11.23 8.79 -23.76
N PHE A 53 12.26 9.14 -22.99
CA PHE A 53 12.12 10.11 -21.89
C PHE A 53 12.81 11.45 -22.12
N HIS A 54 13.71 11.61 -23.09
CA HIS A 54 14.55 12.82 -23.25
C HIS A 54 13.77 14.15 -23.35
N GLN A 55 12.55 14.15 -23.92
CA GLN A 55 11.67 15.33 -24.03
C GLN A 55 10.61 15.41 -22.93
N THR A 56 10.68 14.54 -21.91
CA THR A 56 9.68 14.47 -20.84
C THR A 56 10.26 15.00 -19.54
N SER A 57 9.39 15.57 -18.70
CA SER A 57 9.74 15.91 -17.31
C SER A 57 10.07 14.69 -16.45
N LEU A 58 9.89 13.47 -16.96
CA LEU A 58 10.26 12.24 -16.25
C LEU A 58 11.77 11.99 -16.29
N MET A 59 12.49 12.56 -17.26
CA MET A 59 13.93 12.33 -17.45
C MET A 59 14.76 12.70 -16.21
N GLN A 60 14.43 13.80 -15.54
CA GLN A 60 15.12 14.26 -14.32
C GLN A 60 15.09 13.24 -13.17
N HIS A 61 14.15 12.29 -13.20
CA HIS A 61 14.01 11.25 -12.18
C HIS A 61 14.89 10.03 -12.51
N LEU A 62 15.35 9.85 -13.74
CA LEU A 62 16.04 8.64 -14.16
C LEU A 62 17.54 8.72 -13.90
N VAL A 63 18.11 7.63 -13.39
CA VAL A 63 19.55 7.43 -13.22
C VAL A 63 20.00 6.39 -14.25
N LEU A 64 20.61 6.86 -15.34
CA LEU A 64 20.92 6.03 -16.52
C LEU A 64 22.42 5.88 -16.80
N ASP A 65 23.29 6.62 -16.10
CA ASP A 65 24.72 6.71 -16.42
C ASP A 65 25.43 5.36 -16.38
N ASP A 66 25.12 4.53 -15.39
CA ASP A 66 25.77 3.24 -15.18
C ASP A 66 25.27 2.11 -16.10
N LYS A 67 24.18 2.35 -16.85
CA LYS A 67 23.53 1.40 -17.78
C LYS A 67 23.52 -0.05 -17.28
N ILE A 68 23.05 -0.27 -16.05
CA ILE A 68 23.28 -1.51 -15.30
C ILE A 68 22.54 -2.71 -15.90
N PHE A 69 23.25 -3.83 -16.05
CA PHE A 69 22.69 -5.09 -16.55
C PHE A 69 23.24 -6.30 -15.78
N VAL A 70 22.42 -6.87 -14.90
CA VAL A 70 22.81 -7.94 -13.97
C VAL A 70 22.35 -9.34 -14.38
N ASN A 71 23.16 -10.33 -13.99
CA ASN A 71 22.73 -11.69 -13.75
C ASN A 71 22.31 -11.80 -12.28
N ALA A 72 21.01 -11.83 -12.03
CA ALA A 72 20.47 -11.89 -10.67
C ALA A 72 20.75 -13.22 -9.95
N HIS A 73 21.17 -14.27 -10.67
CA HIS A 73 21.54 -15.57 -10.10
C HIS A 73 23.00 -15.62 -9.65
N ASP A 74 23.83 -14.65 -10.06
CA ASP A 74 25.23 -14.56 -9.66
C ASP A 74 25.42 -13.49 -8.59
N LYS A 75 25.64 -13.94 -7.35
CA LYS A 75 25.91 -13.06 -6.21
C LYS A 75 27.19 -12.23 -6.37
N TYR A 76 28.13 -12.69 -7.22
CA TYR A 76 29.42 -12.07 -7.45
C TYR A 76 29.47 -11.31 -8.78
N ASP A 77 28.32 -11.10 -9.45
CA ASP A 77 28.26 -10.32 -10.68
C ASP A 77 28.93 -8.95 -10.46
N PRO A 78 29.94 -8.57 -11.27
CA PRO A 78 30.63 -7.29 -11.15
C PRO A 78 29.70 -6.07 -11.17
N GLU A 79 28.55 -6.19 -11.84
CA GLU A 79 27.55 -5.13 -11.94
C GLU A 79 26.86 -4.85 -10.59
N MET A 80 26.93 -5.78 -9.62
CA MET A 80 26.44 -5.52 -8.26
C MET A 80 27.24 -4.42 -7.55
N THR A 81 28.52 -4.28 -7.86
CA THR A 81 29.34 -3.19 -7.32
C THR A 81 28.88 -1.85 -7.88
N LYS A 82 28.50 -1.79 -9.16
CA LYS A 82 27.92 -0.59 -9.79
C LYS A 82 26.60 -0.20 -9.14
N ILE A 83 25.71 -1.17 -8.89
CA ILE A 83 24.45 -0.92 -8.16
C ILE A 83 24.72 -0.30 -6.79
N LYS A 84 25.65 -0.86 -6.01
CA LYS A 84 25.98 -0.33 -4.68
C LYS A 84 26.54 1.09 -4.77
N ALA A 85 27.45 1.34 -5.70
CA ALA A 85 28.03 2.66 -5.91
C ALA A 85 26.98 3.69 -6.33
N ALA A 86 26.09 3.33 -7.26
CA ALA A 86 24.98 4.18 -7.69
C ALA A 86 24.02 4.50 -6.54
N ILE A 87 23.66 3.51 -5.72
CA ILE A 87 22.81 3.73 -4.54
C ILE A 87 23.47 4.68 -3.55
N ILE A 88 24.77 4.51 -3.25
CA ILE A 88 25.49 5.41 -2.33
C ILE A 88 25.52 6.83 -2.90
N SER A 89 25.95 6.99 -4.15
CA SER A 89 26.01 8.30 -4.83
C SER A 89 24.64 9.01 -4.84
N GLU A 90 23.56 8.29 -5.17
CA GLU A 90 22.22 8.88 -5.19
C GLU A 90 21.62 9.10 -3.80
N SER A 91 22.07 8.36 -2.79
CA SER A 91 21.69 8.59 -1.38
C SER A 91 22.31 9.88 -0.85
N GLU A 92 23.58 10.12 -1.14
CA GLU A 92 24.29 11.35 -0.77
C GLU A 92 23.72 12.61 -1.43
N ARG A 93 23.06 12.45 -2.58
CA ARG A 93 22.36 13.52 -3.31
C ARG A 93 20.95 13.80 -2.81
N GLN A 94 20.40 12.96 -1.92
CA GLN A 94 19.03 13.18 -1.42
C GLN A 94 18.97 14.50 -0.62
N PRO A 95 17.86 15.27 -0.71
CA PRO A 95 17.72 16.52 0.04
C PRO A 95 17.86 16.36 1.56
N THR A 96 17.49 15.19 2.07
CA THR A 96 17.53 14.86 3.50
C THR A 96 18.88 14.31 3.97
N TRP A 97 19.84 14.13 3.05
CA TRP A 97 21.15 13.61 3.42
C TRP A 97 21.92 14.63 4.27
N GLY A 98 22.53 14.16 5.36
CA GLY A 98 23.27 15.01 6.29
C GLY A 98 22.39 15.86 7.22
N GLU A 99 21.05 15.72 7.16
CA GLU A 99 20.16 16.36 8.14
C GLU A 99 20.52 15.90 9.56
N THR A 100 20.56 16.87 10.47
CA THR A 100 20.88 16.59 11.88
C THR A 100 19.65 16.03 12.60
N LEU A 101 19.85 14.96 13.36
CA LEU A 101 18.79 14.35 14.18
C LEU A 101 19.10 14.52 15.67
N PRO A 102 18.08 14.68 16.53
CA PRO A 102 18.27 14.73 17.97
C PRO A 102 18.93 13.45 18.49
N LYS A 103 20.05 13.58 19.22
CA LYS A 103 20.77 12.43 19.78
C LYS A 103 19.91 11.56 20.70
N CYS A 104 18.92 12.17 21.37
CA CYS A 104 17.95 11.49 22.23
C CYS A 104 17.00 10.52 21.47
N PHE A 105 16.94 10.56 20.14
CA PHE A 105 16.17 9.59 19.35
C PHE A 105 16.88 8.24 19.23
N ILE A 106 18.21 8.24 19.24
CA ILE A 106 19.02 7.05 18.96
C ILE A 106 18.74 5.91 19.96
N PRO A 107 18.72 6.14 21.29
CA PRO A 107 18.49 5.02 22.21
C PRO A 107 17.06 4.46 22.11
N LEU A 108 16.05 5.29 21.81
CA LEU A 108 14.70 4.81 21.51
C LEU A 108 14.67 3.92 20.26
N GLU A 109 15.35 4.33 19.17
CA GLU A 109 15.44 3.52 17.96
C GLU A 109 16.12 2.16 18.22
N LEU A 110 17.18 2.13 19.03
CA LEU A 110 17.87 0.90 19.43
C LEU A 110 16.99 -0.03 20.27
N GLU A 111 16.20 0.52 21.19
CA GLU A 111 15.22 -0.24 21.97
C GLU A 111 14.13 -0.82 21.07
N PHE A 112 13.60 -0.03 20.12
CA PHE A 112 12.63 -0.53 19.15
C PHE A 112 13.19 -1.67 18.31
N ALA A 113 14.42 -1.54 17.83
CA ALA A 113 15.10 -2.62 17.11
C ALA A 113 15.23 -3.89 17.98
N THR A 114 15.50 -3.74 19.27
CA THR A 114 15.57 -4.86 20.23
C THR A 114 14.21 -5.52 20.44
N LEU A 115 13.13 -4.75 20.58
CA LEU A 115 11.77 -5.28 20.69
C LEU A 115 11.35 -6.05 19.44
N ILE A 116 11.66 -5.52 18.25
CA ILE A 116 11.39 -6.20 16.98
C ILE A 116 12.13 -7.55 16.92
N ARG A 117 13.41 -7.59 17.30
CA ARG A 117 14.19 -8.84 17.36
C ARG A 117 13.62 -9.86 18.36
N LYS A 118 13.02 -9.38 19.45
CA LYS A 118 12.31 -10.20 20.44
C LYS A 118 10.90 -10.64 19.99
N GLY A 119 10.48 -10.29 18.77
CA GLY A 119 9.16 -10.64 18.25
C GLY A 119 8.02 -9.80 18.82
N ILE A 120 8.31 -8.57 19.27
CA ILE A 120 7.33 -7.61 19.78
C ILE A 120 7.19 -6.45 18.78
N PRO A 121 6.40 -6.61 17.70
CA PRO A 121 6.29 -5.62 16.63
C PRO A 121 5.27 -4.51 16.93
N LEU A 122 4.58 -4.56 18.08
CA LEU A 122 3.55 -3.61 18.47
C LEU A 122 3.63 -3.37 19.98
N ILE A 123 3.61 -2.10 20.38
CA ILE A 123 3.60 -1.67 21.79
C ILE A 123 2.52 -0.61 22.04
N THR A 124 2.19 -0.37 23.31
CA THR A 124 1.30 0.71 23.74
C THR A 124 2.09 1.99 24.05
N LEU A 125 1.43 3.15 24.07
CA LEU A 125 2.03 4.40 24.57
C LEU A 125 2.50 4.27 26.02
N GLU A 126 1.79 3.52 26.87
CA GLU A 126 2.21 3.25 28.24
C GLU A 126 3.57 2.51 28.28
N HIS A 127 3.75 1.50 27.43
CA HIS A 127 5.02 0.78 27.32
C HIS A 127 6.13 1.71 26.78
N LEU A 128 5.82 2.54 25.78
CA LEU A 128 6.76 3.57 25.32
C LEU A 128 7.15 4.53 26.45
N GLY A 129 6.20 4.96 27.29
CA GLY A 129 6.47 5.81 28.46
C GLY A 129 7.48 5.18 29.42
N LYS A 130 7.36 3.87 29.68
CA LYS A 130 8.32 3.12 30.51
C LYS A 130 9.72 3.07 29.89
N ILE A 131 9.82 2.82 28.58
CA ILE A 131 11.09 2.82 27.84
C ILE A 131 11.71 4.23 27.85
N ASN A 132 10.88 5.26 27.67
CA ASN A 132 11.30 6.65 27.65
C ASN A 132 11.83 7.14 29.01
N ALA A 133 11.22 6.69 30.11
CA ALA A 133 11.67 7.02 31.47
C ALA A 133 13.07 6.47 31.79
N LEU A 134 13.49 5.40 31.10
CA LEU A 134 14.79 4.74 31.29
C LEU A 134 15.84 5.19 30.26
N GLN A 135 15.58 6.24 29.50
CA GLN A 135 16.49 6.72 28.46
C GLN A 135 17.85 7.14 29.04
N PRO A 136 18.97 6.70 28.45
CA PRO A 136 20.31 6.97 28.99
C PRO A 136 20.77 8.43 28.84
N ILE A 137 20.21 9.17 27.87
CA ILE A 137 20.56 10.59 27.64
C ILE A 137 19.65 11.47 28.47
N ARG A 138 18.35 11.44 28.15
CA ARG A 138 17.26 12.00 28.96
C ARG A 138 15.93 11.45 28.46
N PRO A 139 14.89 11.39 29.30
CA PRO A 139 13.53 11.19 28.84
C PRO A 139 13.09 12.33 27.90
N LEU A 140 12.31 11.98 26.89
CA LEU A 140 11.57 12.93 26.07
C LEU A 140 10.29 13.36 26.79
N SER A 141 9.90 14.63 26.66
CA SER A 141 8.55 15.07 27.03
C SER A 141 7.50 14.41 26.14
N GLU A 142 6.22 14.46 26.54
CA GLU A 142 5.13 13.89 25.73
C GLU A 142 5.07 14.51 24.31
N THR A 143 5.27 15.83 24.21
CA THR A 143 5.32 16.53 22.93
C THR A 143 6.49 16.05 22.07
N GLU A 144 7.67 15.89 22.65
CA GLU A 144 8.85 15.38 21.94
C GLU A 144 8.68 13.92 21.50
N LEU A 145 8.02 13.08 22.31
CA LEU A 145 7.68 11.71 21.91
C LEU A 145 6.74 11.70 20.71
N LYS A 146 5.70 12.55 20.69
CA LYS A 146 4.80 12.65 19.53
C LYS A 146 5.54 13.13 18.28
N VAL A 147 6.45 14.10 18.41
CA VAL A 147 7.31 14.54 17.30
C VAL A 147 8.19 13.39 16.80
N PHE A 148 8.83 12.65 17.70
CA PHE A 148 9.61 11.46 17.36
C PHE A 148 8.77 10.43 16.61
N LEU A 149 7.59 10.06 17.12
CA LEU A 149 6.72 9.08 16.49
C LEU A 149 6.24 9.53 15.11
N LYS A 150 5.83 10.79 14.96
CA LYS A 150 5.41 11.35 13.66
C LYS A 150 6.56 11.37 12.65
N PHE A 151 7.77 11.72 13.09
CA PHE A 151 8.96 11.66 12.26
C PHE A 151 9.28 10.22 11.81
N GLN A 152 9.26 9.26 12.73
CA GLN A 152 9.54 7.85 12.41
C GLN A 152 8.46 7.23 11.51
N HIS A 153 7.20 7.68 11.67
CA HIS A 153 6.10 7.32 10.79
C HIS A 153 6.27 7.89 9.38
N SER A 154 6.66 9.16 9.24
CA SER A 154 6.80 9.80 7.93
C SER A 154 7.89 9.18 7.07
N ILE A 155 8.96 8.66 7.68
CA ILE A 155 10.04 7.92 6.99
C ILE A 155 9.76 6.41 6.88
N GLY A 156 8.59 5.94 7.31
CA GLY A 156 8.16 4.56 7.17
C GLY A 156 8.91 3.54 8.03
N LYS A 157 9.61 3.97 9.09
CA LYS A 157 10.29 3.05 10.02
C LYS A 157 9.30 2.34 10.97
N LEU A 158 8.24 3.04 11.37
CA LEU A 158 7.14 2.52 12.19
C LEU A 158 5.80 3.09 11.73
N LEU A 159 4.69 2.66 12.31
CA LEU A 159 3.39 3.31 12.13
C LEU A 159 2.84 3.80 13.47
N TYR A 160 2.52 5.09 13.54
CA TYR A 160 1.79 5.74 14.63
C TYR A 160 0.71 6.62 14.00
N PHE A 161 -0.49 6.55 14.54
CA PHE A 161 -1.67 7.25 14.05
C PHE A 161 -2.15 8.15 15.20
N ASP A 162 -2.13 9.47 15.00
CA ASP A 162 -2.55 10.45 16.00
C ASP A 162 -4.06 10.72 15.88
N GLU A 163 -4.83 9.64 15.75
CA GLU A 163 -6.27 9.64 15.52
C GLU A 163 -6.98 8.80 16.58
N HIS A 164 -8.17 9.25 16.96
CA HIS A 164 -9.00 8.59 17.97
C HIS A 164 -9.18 7.09 17.67
N LYS A 165 -8.91 6.23 18.68
CA LYS A 165 -8.86 4.75 18.66
C LYS A 165 -7.56 4.13 18.16
N LEU A 166 -6.66 4.90 17.54
CA LEU A 166 -5.40 4.40 17.01
C LEU A 166 -4.17 5.00 17.73
N ASP A 167 -4.40 6.04 18.52
CA ASP A 167 -3.41 6.83 19.25
C ASP A 167 -2.80 6.12 20.45
N ASP A 168 -3.37 4.99 20.92
CA ASP A 168 -2.88 4.25 22.09
C ASP A 168 -1.70 3.31 21.78
N ARG A 169 -1.39 3.06 20.50
CA ARG A 169 -0.49 1.98 20.06
C ARG A 169 0.43 2.40 18.92
N ILE A 170 1.56 1.71 18.87
CA ILE A 170 2.62 1.94 17.88
C ILE A 170 2.98 0.60 17.26
N ILE A 171 2.93 0.54 15.93
CA ILE A 171 3.42 -0.60 15.16
C ILE A 171 4.91 -0.34 14.86
N LEU A 172 5.81 -0.97 15.62
CA LEU A 172 7.25 -0.81 15.49
C LEU A 172 7.80 -1.34 14.17
N SER A 173 7.09 -2.26 13.51
CA SER A 173 7.48 -2.76 12.19
C SER A 173 6.29 -2.78 11.23
N PRO A 174 6.29 -1.96 10.16
CA PRO A 174 5.24 -1.95 9.14
C PRO A 174 4.98 -3.32 8.49
N THR A 175 5.98 -4.22 8.54
CA THR A 175 5.85 -5.60 8.06
C THR A 175 4.72 -6.36 8.76
N LEU A 176 4.41 -6.07 10.03
CA LEU A 176 3.29 -6.66 10.75
C LEU A 176 1.98 -6.41 10.01
N LEU A 177 1.74 -5.16 9.60
CA LEU A 177 0.53 -4.76 8.90
C LEU A 177 0.49 -5.33 7.48
N ILE A 178 1.64 -5.34 6.78
CA ILE A 178 1.74 -5.94 5.44
C ILE A 178 1.41 -7.43 5.48
N ASP A 179 1.91 -8.16 6.47
CA ASP A 179 1.60 -9.59 6.61
C ASP A 179 0.12 -9.82 6.99
N ALA A 180 -0.42 -8.96 7.87
CA ALA A 180 -1.84 -9.01 8.24
C ALA A 180 -2.73 -8.78 7.01
N PHE A 181 -2.42 -7.76 6.20
CA PHE A 181 -3.05 -7.51 4.91
C PHE A 181 -2.99 -8.75 4.01
N LYS A 182 -1.78 -9.29 3.78
CA LYS A 182 -1.57 -10.44 2.86
C LYS A 182 -2.32 -11.69 3.30
N SER A 183 -2.65 -11.81 4.58
CA SER A 183 -3.46 -12.92 5.07
C SER A 183 -4.91 -12.88 4.55
N ILE A 184 -5.44 -11.68 4.28
CA ILE A 184 -6.83 -11.43 3.84
C ILE A 184 -6.87 -11.10 2.33
N VAL A 185 -6.07 -10.12 1.90
CA VAL A 185 -6.07 -9.56 0.56
C VAL A 185 -4.80 -9.99 -0.16
N THR A 186 -4.92 -10.91 -1.12
CA THR A 186 -3.75 -11.44 -1.84
C THR A 186 -4.10 -12.01 -3.22
N ASP A 187 -3.08 -12.37 -3.98
CA ASP A 187 -3.23 -13.11 -5.25
C ASP A 187 -3.46 -14.60 -5.01
N ARG A 188 -4.19 -15.27 -5.92
CA ARG A 188 -4.59 -16.68 -5.79
C ARG A 188 -3.40 -17.61 -5.55
N ARG A 189 -2.26 -17.32 -6.20
CA ARG A 189 -1.03 -18.13 -6.07
C ARG A 189 -0.53 -18.21 -4.63
N PHE A 190 -0.81 -17.21 -3.80
CA PHE A 190 -0.42 -17.20 -2.39
C PHE A 190 -1.45 -17.86 -1.47
N CYS A 191 -2.61 -18.29 -1.98
CA CYS A 191 -3.62 -19.04 -1.23
C CYS A 191 -3.46 -20.56 -1.35
N GLN A 192 -2.68 -21.04 -2.32
CA GLN A 192 -2.54 -22.46 -2.64
C GLN A 192 -2.20 -23.30 -1.41
N GLY A 193 -3.00 -24.35 -1.17
CA GLY A 193 -2.81 -25.28 -0.05
C GLY A 193 -3.43 -24.82 1.27
N ASP A 194 -4.15 -23.69 1.29
CA ASP A 194 -4.98 -23.24 2.41
C ASP A 194 -6.44 -23.07 1.94
N ALA A 195 -7.25 -24.12 2.15
CA ALA A 195 -8.64 -24.17 1.67
C ALA A 195 -9.51 -22.96 2.10
N GLN A 196 -9.33 -22.46 3.32
CA GLN A 196 -10.09 -21.28 3.77
C GLN A 196 -9.65 -20.01 3.04
N ARG A 197 -8.35 -19.88 2.72
CA ARG A 197 -7.86 -18.72 1.97
C ARG A 197 -8.21 -18.80 0.49
N GLU A 198 -8.32 -20.00 -0.06
CA GLU A 198 -8.86 -20.22 -1.41
C GLU A 198 -10.35 -19.85 -1.46
N GLU A 199 -11.15 -20.32 -0.49
CA GLU A 199 -12.55 -19.94 -0.34
C GLU A 199 -12.72 -18.41 -0.17
N LEU A 200 -11.92 -17.80 0.72
CA LEU A 200 -11.92 -16.35 0.91
C LEU A 200 -11.60 -15.62 -0.41
N TRP A 201 -10.61 -16.11 -1.16
CA TRP A 201 -10.22 -15.50 -2.43
C TRP A 201 -11.36 -15.54 -3.45
N ASP A 202 -12.08 -16.67 -3.54
CA ASP A 202 -13.24 -16.80 -4.43
C ASP A 202 -14.39 -15.88 -4.02
N VAL A 203 -14.70 -15.80 -2.71
CA VAL A 203 -15.75 -14.91 -2.18
C VAL A 203 -15.39 -13.44 -2.42
N LEU A 204 -14.15 -13.05 -2.16
CA LEU A 204 -13.64 -11.72 -2.42
C LEU A 204 -13.68 -11.37 -3.92
N GLY A 205 -13.28 -12.31 -4.78
CA GLY A 205 -13.32 -12.14 -6.23
C GLY A 205 -14.72 -11.87 -6.77
N LYS A 206 -15.72 -12.61 -6.25
CA LYS A 206 -17.12 -12.52 -6.68
C LYS A 206 -17.88 -11.35 -6.06
N LYS A 207 -17.74 -11.16 -4.74
CA LYS A 207 -18.60 -10.25 -3.96
C LYS A 207 -17.84 -9.04 -3.42
N GLY A 208 -16.51 -9.08 -3.34
CA GLY A 208 -15.70 -8.03 -2.72
C GLY A 208 -16.04 -7.81 -1.25
N VAL A 209 -16.45 -8.87 -0.53
CA VAL A 209 -16.79 -8.81 0.89
C VAL A 209 -16.04 -9.90 1.65
N VAL A 210 -15.74 -9.62 2.92
CA VAL A 210 -15.19 -10.59 3.86
C VAL A 210 -15.88 -10.44 5.21
N SER A 211 -16.39 -11.53 5.78
CA SER A 211 -17.00 -11.50 7.11
C SER A 211 -15.94 -11.37 8.20
N LYS A 212 -16.26 -10.69 9.30
CA LYS A 212 -15.41 -10.60 10.49
C LYS A 212 -15.06 -12.01 11.02
N LEU A 213 -16.04 -12.92 11.02
CA LEU A 213 -15.86 -14.31 11.41
C LEU A 213 -14.80 -15.04 10.56
N MET A 214 -14.79 -14.83 9.24
CA MET A 214 -13.81 -15.46 8.35
C MET A 214 -12.39 -14.95 8.64
N ILE A 215 -12.23 -13.65 8.89
CA ILE A 215 -10.94 -13.08 9.29
C ILE A 215 -10.47 -13.72 10.60
N GLU A 216 -11.35 -13.82 11.58
CA GLU A 216 -11.02 -14.44 12.87
C GLU A 216 -10.61 -15.90 12.72
N GLN A 217 -11.30 -16.68 11.89
CA GLN A 217 -10.95 -18.08 11.62
C GLN A 217 -9.56 -18.20 10.98
N ILE A 218 -9.23 -17.34 10.01
CA ILE A 218 -7.90 -17.30 9.40
C ILE A 218 -6.85 -16.92 10.45
N TRP A 219 -7.11 -15.90 11.27
CA TRP A 219 -6.15 -15.42 12.28
C TRP A 219 -5.99 -16.36 13.48
N LYS A 220 -6.95 -17.26 13.75
CA LYS A 220 -6.81 -18.32 14.76
C LYS A 220 -5.82 -19.42 14.35
N LYS A 221 -5.51 -19.58 13.06
CA LYS A 221 -4.51 -20.55 12.60
C LYS A 221 -3.12 -20.22 13.12
N GLN A 222 -2.33 -21.25 13.42
CA GLN A 222 -0.99 -21.08 13.99
C GLN A 222 -0.10 -20.14 13.17
N LYS A 223 -0.19 -20.18 11.84
CA LYS A 223 0.54 -19.29 10.92
C LYS A 223 0.25 -17.80 11.12
N TYR A 224 -0.95 -17.45 11.54
CA TYR A 224 -1.46 -16.07 11.63
C TYR A 224 -1.80 -15.64 13.06
N LYS A 225 -1.56 -16.52 14.05
CA LYS A 225 -1.88 -16.31 15.47
C LYS A 225 -1.30 -15.02 16.05
N LYS A 226 -0.18 -14.53 15.51
CA LYS A 226 0.43 -13.24 15.89
C LYS A 226 -0.52 -12.04 15.72
N PHE A 227 -1.46 -12.10 14.77
CA PHE A 227 -2.42 -11.02 14.54
C PHE A 227 -3.61 -11.09 15.49
N TYR A 228 -4.03 -12.30 15.88
CA TYR A 228 -5.23 -12.52 16.68
C TYR A 228 -5.20 -11.76 18.01
N LYS A 229 -4.03 -11.67 18.66
CA LYS A 229 -3.82 -10.91 19.90
C LYS A 229 -4.15 -9.41 19.76
N HIS A 230 -3.94 -8.85 18.57
CA HIS A 230 -4.13 -7.43 18.29
C HIS A 230 -5.22 -7.18 17.25
N LYS A 231 -6.18 -8.11 17.13
CA LYS A 231 -7.10 -8.17 15.99
C LYS A 231 -7.89 -6.87 15.78
N ASP A 232 -8.45 -6.32 16.85
CA ASP A 232 -9.37 -5.18 16.75
C ASP A 232 -8.63 -3.93 16.31
N TYR A 233 -7.43 -3.71 16.88
CA TYR A 233 -6.55 -2.63 16.48
C TYR A 233 -6.09 -2.77 15.02
N LEU A 234 -5.65 -3.97 14.61
CA LEU A 234 -5.20 -4.18 13.22
C LEU A 234 -6.35 -3.97 12.21
N LEU A 235 -7.57 -4.38 12.53
CA LEU A 235 -8.74 -4.14 11.70
C LEU A 235 -9.10 -2.65 11.63
N GLU A 236 -8.99 -1.92 12.73
CA GLU A 236 -9.19 -0.46 12.74
C GLU A 236 -8.13 0.25 11.88
N VAL A 237 -6.85 -0.15 11.99
CA VAL A 237 -5.77 0.37 11.12
C VAL A 237 -6.05 0.08 9.65
N MET A 238 -6.46 -1.15 9.31
CA MET A 238 -6.81 -1.49 7.93
C MET A 238 -8.02 -0.70 7.41
N THR A 239 -8.96 -0.36 8.28
CA THR A 239 -10.11 0.49 7.96
C THR A 239 -9.70 1.94 7.75
N HIS A 240 -8.83 2.47 8.62
CA HIS A 240 -8.27 3.82 8.51
C HIS A 240 -7.47 4.02 7.20
N LEU A 241 -6.81 2.97 6.72
CA LEU A 241 -6.05 2.98 5.47
C LEU A 241 -6.90 2.68 4.22
N ASP A 242 -8.23 2.65 4.32
CA ASP A 242 -9.20 2.33 3.26
C ASP A 242 -9.01 0.97 2.59
N ILE A 243 -8.31 0.04 3.25
CA ILE A 243 -8.11 -1.32 2.76
C ILE A 243 -9.39 -2.13 2.96
N LEU A 244 -9.99 -1.99 4.14
CA LEU A 244 -11.27 -2.53 4.52
C LEU A 244 -12.26 -1.38 4.68
N VAL A 245 -13.52 -1.62 4.33
CA VAL A 245 -14.57 -0.62 4.48
C VAL A 245 -15.69 -1.22 5.31
N GLU A 246 -15.93 -0.61 6.47
CA GLU A 246 -17.07 -0.99 7.29
C GLU A 246 -18.34 -0.33 6.75
N PRO A 247 -19.36 -1.10 6.34
CA PRO A 247 -20.60 -0.53 5.84
C PRO A 247 -21.43 0.11 6.96
N LYS A 248 -22.14 1.18 6.64
CA LYS A 248 -23.23 1.66 7.51
C LYS A 248 -24.41 0.72 7.40
N ARG A 249 -24.79 0.10 8.51
CA ARG A 249 -25.96 -0.77 8.63
C ARG A 249 -26.96 -0.16 9.60
N TYR A 250 -28.23 -0.35 9.28
CA TYR A 250 -29.35 0.09 10.10
C TYR A 250 -30.36 -1.07 10.25
N ASP A 251 -31.02 -1.16 11.39
CA ASP A 251 -32.18 -2.04 11.57
C ASP A 251 -33.43 -1.43 10.92
N LEU A 252 -34.58 -2.12 11.04
CA LEU A 252 -35.87 -1.66 10.50
C LEU A 252 -36.31 -0.31 11.11
N ASP A 253 -35.92 -0.07 12.36
CA ASP A 253 -36.22 1.15 13.12
C ASP A 253 -35.20 2.28 12.86
N ARG A 254 -34.29 2.08 11.91
CA ARG A 254 -33.22 3.02 11.52
C ARG A 254 -32.18 3.25 12.62
N ASN A 255 -32.05 2.37 13.60
CA ASN A 255 -30.94 2.39 14.53
C ASN A 255 -29.70 1.81 13.87
N ARG A 256 -28.55 2.43 14.12
CA ARG A 256 -27.27 1.94 13.60
C ARG A 256 -26.92 0.61 14.25
N ILE A 257 -26.69 -0.42 13.44
CA ILE A 257 -26.22 -1.73 13.91
C ILE A 257 -24.75 -1.95 13.54
N PRO A 258 -23.98 -2.69 14.38
CA PRO A 258 -22.60 -3.02 14.05
C PRO A 258 -22.51 -3.84 12.75
N ALA A 259 -21.49 -3.58 11.93
CA ALA A 259 -21.22 -4.43 10.80
C ALA A 259 -20.55 -5.73 11.24
N ASP A 260 -20.87 -6.81 10.54
CA ASP A 260 -20.34 -8.17 10.69
C ASP A 260 -19.44 -8.57 9.50
N PHE A 261 -19.24 -7.68 8.53
CA PHE A 261 -18.37 -7.84 7.37
C PHE A 261 -17.73 -6.52 6.94
N TYR A 262 -16.71 -6.63 6.08
CA TYR A 262 -16.05 -5.52 5.41
C TYR A 262 -16.19 -5.65 3.89
N TYR A 263 -16.27 -4.51 3.19
CA TYR A 263 -16.02 -4.47 1.75
C TYR A 263 -14.52 -4.35 1.46
N VAL A 264 -14.09 -4.96 0.36
CA VAL A 264 -12.70 -4.96 -0.14
C VAL A 264 -12.72 -4.68 -1.64
N ALA A 265 -12.83 -3.39 -2.00
CA ALA A 265 -13.02 -2.96 -3.38
C ALA A 265 -11.90 -3.44 -4.32
N SER A 266 -10.66 -3.49 -3.81
CA SER A 266 -9.47 -3.91 -4.56
C SER A 266 -9.47 -5.38 -5.00
N MET A 267 -10.35 -6.21 -4.42
CA MET A 267 -10.42 -7.64 -4.70
C MET A 267 -11.55 -8.05 -5.64
N VAL A 268 -12.43 -7.12 -6.02
CA VAL A 268 -13.51 -7.43 -6.96
C VAL A 268 -12.94 -7.71 -8.35
N ARG A 269 -13.31 -8.86 -8.92
CA ARG A 269 -12.84 -9.29 -10.25
C ARG A 269 -13.97 -9.50 -11.26
N VAL A 270 -15.22 -9.47 -10.80
CA VAL A 270 -16.38 -9.58 -11.69
C VAL A 270 -16.39 -8.36 -12.61
N LYS A 271 -16.51 -8.61 -13.92
CA LYS A 271 -16.80 -7.54 -14.88
C LYS A 271 -18.28 -7.21 -14.73
N ASP A 272 -18.59 -5.93 -14.62
CA ASP A 272 -19.98 -5.50 -14.58
C ASP A 272 -20.70 -5.87 -15.88
N ASP A 273 -21.97 -6.25 -15.74
CA ASP A 273 -22.85 -6.40 -16.88
C ASP A 273 -23.44 -5.01 -17.20
N PHE A 274 -22.93 -4.39 -18.26
CA PHE A 274 -23.38 -3.08 -18.75
C PHE A 274 -24.90 -3.06 -19.05
N GLY A 275 -25.57 -4.20 -19.05
CA GLY A 275 -27.03 -4.30 -19.15
C GLY A 275 -27.78 -3.39 -18.17
N TYR A 276 -27.26 -3.14 -16.97
CA TYR A 276 -27.90 -2.16 -16.07
C TYR A 276 -27.81 -0.73 -16.60
N LEU A 277 -26.68 -0.30 -17.16
CA LEU A 277 -26.58 1.04 -17.76
C LEU A 277 -27.48 1.18 -18.99
N GLN A 278 -27.61 0.12 -19.79
CA GLN A 278 -28.48 0.14 -20.97
C GLN A 278 -29.98 0.10 -20.61
N SER A 279 -30.32 -0.60 -19.53
CA SER A 279 -31.71 -0.68 -19.01
C SER A 279 -32.07 0.47 -18.06
N ALA A 280 -31.08 1.20 -17.55
CA ALA A 280 -31.30 2.41 -16.78
C ALA A 280 -31.81 3.45 -17.76
N ASP A 281 -33.11 3.69 -17.71
CA ASP A 281 -33.76 4.78 -18.42
C ASP A 281 -33.11 6.08 -17.92
N PHE A 282 -32.09 6.55 -18.64
CA PHE A 282 -31.38 7.80 -18.34
C PHE A 282 -32.34 8.93 -18.66
N THR A 283 -33.33 9.10 -17.80
CA THR A 283 -34.19 10.27 -17.79
C THR A 283 -33.29 11.50 -17.73
N THR A 284 -33.76 12.59 -18.32
CA THR A 284 -33.10 13.90 -18.50
C THR A 284 -32.59 14.59 -17.21
N ARG A 285 -32.54 13.88 -16.08
CA ARG A 285 -32.10 14.33 -14.75
C ARG A 285 -30.87 13.58 -14.22
N SER A 286 -30.10 12.91 -15.08
CA SER A 286 -28.83 12.29 -14.68
C SER A 286 -27.67 13.28 -14.81
N ILE A 287 -26.86 13.42 -13.76
CA ILE A 287 -25.64 14.22 -13.79
C ILE A 287 -24.47 13.31 -14.15
N ALA A 288 -23.84 13.56 -15.30
CA ALA A 288 -22.61 12.91 -15.69
C ALA A 288 -21.42 13.83 -15.37
N ILE A 289 -20.48 13.33 -14.55
CA ILE A 289 -19.24 14.04 -14.23
C ILE A 289 -18.08 13.25 -14.83
N ALA A 290 -17.34 13.89 -15.74
CA ALA A 290 -16.15 13.32 -16.35
C ALA A 290 -14.90 14.05 -15.84
N PHE A 291 -13.91 13.29 -15.37
CA PHE A 291 -12.63 13.83 -14.95
C PHE A 291 -11.58 13.47 -15.98
N GLN A 292 -10.95 14.48 -16.57
CA GLN A 292 -9.76 14.29 -17.41
C GLN A 292 -8.53 14.61 -16.57
N SER A 293 -7.66 13.62 -16.36
CA SER A 293 -6.36 13.86 -15.74
C SER A 293 -5.37 14.35 -16.78
N SER A 294 -4.58 15.37 -16.44
CA SER A 294 -3.37 15.73 -17.19
C SER A 294 -2.22 14.75 -16.95
N SER A 295 -2.35 13.86 -15.95
CA SER A 295 -1.39 12.79 -15.71
C SER A 295 -1.62 11.63 -16.68
N LEU A 296 -0.53 11.03 -17.14
CA LEU A 296 -0.53 9.84 -18.01
C LEU A 296 -1.10 8.59 -17.31
N MET A 297 -1.44 8.65 -16.01
CA MET A 297 -1.99 7.52 -15.28
C MET A 297 -2.92 7.96 -14.15
N ILE A 298 -4.06 7.29 -14.02
CA ILE A 298 -4.91 7.34 -12.83
C ILE A 298 -4.48 6.19 -11.90
N PRO A 299 -4.02 6.47 -10.66
CA PRO A 299 -3.66 5.41 -9.72
C PRO A 299 -4.84 4.46 -9.47
N PRO A 300 -4.65 3.13 -9.57
CA PRO A 300 -5.72 2.17 -9.28
C PRO A 300 -6.31 2.33 -7.87
N ALA A 301 -5.51 2.79 -6.91
CA ALA A 301 -5.99 3.08 -5.56
C ALA A 301 -7.07 4.17 -5.51
N LEU A 302 -7.09 5.11 -6.46
CA LEU A 302 -8.08 6.19 -6.49
C LEU A 302 -9.49 5.64 -6.69
N SER A 303 -9.70 4.73 -7.64
CA SER A 303 -11.01 4.15 -7.90
C SER A 303 -11.49 3.32 -6.71
N PHE A 304 -10.61 2.53 -6.11
CA PHE A 304 -10.94 1.74 -4.92
C PHE A 304 -11.30 2.63 -3.73
N ARG A 305 -10.50 3.66 -3.44
CA ARG A 305 -10.79 4.61 -2.35
C ARG A 305 -12.07 5.38 -2.58
N PHE A 306 -12.36 5.77 -3.82
CA PHE A 306 -13.61 6.43 -4.16
C PHE A 306 -14.80 5.49 -3.90
N ILE A 307 -14.76 4.24 -4.40
CA ILE A 307 -15.79 3.23 -4.10
C ILE A 307 -15.93 3.02 -2.59
N SER A 308 -14.81 2.87 -1.89
CA SER A 308 -14.76 2.69 -0.44
C SER A 308 -15.47 3.83 0.29
N TYR A 309 -15.16 5.07 -0.06
CA TYR A 309 -15.81 6.25 0.50
C TYR A 309 -17.31 6.24 0.23
N CYS A 310 -17.73 5.83 -0.97
CA CYS A 310 -19.14 5.80 -1.31
C CYS A 310 -19.92 4.74 -0.55
N LEU A 311 -19.32 3.55 -0.37
CA LEU A 311 -19.88 2.47 0.46
C LEU A 311 -19.91 2.83 1.95
N TYR A 312 -19.02 3.72 2.39
CA TYR A 312 -19.01 4.25 3.75
C TYR A 312 -20.08 5.34 3.95
N VAL A 313 -20.26 6.25 2.98
CA VAL A 313 -21.20 7.37 3.11
C VAL A 313 -22.64 6.92 2.89
N TRP A 314 -22.91 6.20 1.79
CA TRP A 314 -24.25 5.82 1.36
C TRP A 314 -24.58 4.38 1.70
N ALA A 315 -25.79 4.16 2.19
CA ALA A 315 -26.32 2.80 2.34
C ALA A 315 -26.48 2.16 0.96
N VAL A 316 -25.96 0.95 0.79
CA VAL A 316 -26.15 0.18 -0.44
C VAL A 316 -27.64 -0.21 -0.52
N LYS A 317 -28.38 0.40 -1.45
CA LYS A 317 -29.78 0.02 -1.71
C LYS A 317 -29.83 -1.30 -2.47
N THR A 318 -30.46 -2.30 -1.90
CA THR A 318 -30.79 -3.56 -2.58
C THR A 318 -32.07 -3.41 -3.38
N TYR A 319 -32.00 -3.63 -4.69
CA TYR A 319 -33.18 -3.65 -5.58
C TYR A 319 -33.60 -5.11 -5.85
N GLY A 320 -34.67 -5.58 -5.18
CA GLY A 320 -35.24 -6.93 -5.33
C GLY A 320 -34.44 -8.05 -4.63
N ASP A 321 -34.69 -9.32 -4.98
CA ASP A 321 -33.96 -10.51 -4.51
C ASP A 321 -32.49 -10.58 -4.99
N ILE A 322 -32.07 -9.60 -5.78
CA ILE A 322 -30.71 -9.47 -6.27
C ILE A 322 -30.06 -8.32 -5.49
N THR A 323 -29.00 -8.63 -4.74
CA THR A 323 -28.17 -7.62 -4.07
C THR A 323 -27.42 -6.80 -5.13
N ARG A 324 -28.08 -5.82 -5.75
CA ARG A 324 -27.46 -4.93 -6.74
C ARG A 324 -26.82 -3.76 -6.01
N LYS A 325 -25.51 -3.58 -6.17
CA LYS A 325 -24.77 -2.47 -5.52
C LYS A 325 -25.07 -1.17 -6.26
N CYS A 326 -25.27 -0.07 -5.53
CA CYS A 326 -25.33 1.30 -6.10
C CYS A 326 -24.02 1.76 -6.78
N CYS A 327 -22.97 0.93 -6.73
CA CYS A 327 -21.67 1.16 -7.36
C CYS A 327 -21.32 -0.04 -8.23
N SER A 328 -21.20 0.19 -9.53
CA SER A 328 -20.62 -0.77 -10.47
C SER A 328 -19.11 -0.82 -10.27
N ILE A 329 -18.54 -2.02 -10.17
CA ILE A 329 -17.11 -2.26 -9.93
C ILE A 329 -16.60 -3.09 -11.10
N GLY A 330 -15.94 -2.45 -12.06
CA GLY A 330 -15.18 -3.09 -13.13
C GLY A 330 -13.70 -2.73 -13.03
N GLN A 331 -12.81 -3.68 -13.33
CA GLN A 331 -11.40 -3.35 -13.54
C GLN A 331 -11.27 -2.43 -14.75
N GLY A 332 -10.75 -1.21 -14.54
CA GLY A 332 -10.44 -0.26 -15.61
C GLY A 332 -11.57 0.70 -15.99
N SER A 333 -12.70 0.68 -15.30
CA SER A 333 -13.77 1.69 -15.45
C SER A 333 -13.86 2.56 -14.20
N LEU A 334 -14.13 3.86 -14.41
CA LEU A 334 -14.54 4.75 -13.32
C LEU A 334 -15.81 4.18 -12.68
N PRO A 335 -15.90 4.14 -11.34
CA PRO A 335 -17.10 3.67 -10.66
C PRO A 335 -18.28 4.57 -11.00
N LEU A 336 -19.31 3.98 -11.60
CA LEU A 336 -20.60 4.63 -11.77
C LEU A 336 -21.37 4.49 -10.46
N ILE A 337 -21.67 5.64 -9.85
CA ILE A 337 -22.36 5.74 -8.57
C ILE A 337 -23.63 6.53 -8.81
N ARG A 338 -24.76 5.89 -8.53
CA ARG A 338 -26.05 6.57 -8.53
C ARG A 338 -26.22 7.23 -7.17
N LEU A 339 -26.08 8.56 -7.14
CA LEU A 339 -26.41 9.40 -5.98
C LEU A 339 -27.91 9.43 -5.74
#